data_AF-A0A947NYT6-F1
#
_entry.id   AF-A0A947NYT6-F1
#
_cell.length_a   1.000
_cell.length_b   1.000
_cell.length_c   1.000
_cell.angle_alpha   90.00
_cell.angle_beta   90.00
_cell.angle_gamma   90.00
#
_symmetry.space_group_name_H-M   'P 1'
#
loop_
_entity.id
_entity.type
_entity.pdbx_description
1 polymer ?
#
loop_
_entity_poly.entity_id
_entity_poly.type
_entity_poly.pdbx_seq_one_letter_code
_entity_poly.pdbx_strand_id
1 'polypeptide(L)' 'MKDFRCKQCNRLLAKVSQNSRVEVKCSRCKTINLFSEEIFITIEERNKDLCTDPETAGN' A
#
# COMPACT_ATOMS: atom_id res chain seq x y z
N MET A 1 -11.67 -5.65 8.12
CA MET A 1 -10.90 -6.86 7.75
C MET A 1 -11.56 -7.51 6.55
N LYS A 2 -10.79 -7.97 5.56
CA LYS A 2 -11.25 -8.60 4.32
C LYS A 2 -11.11 -10.12 4.42
N ASP A 3 -12.05 -10.86 3.83
CA ASP A 3 -11.94 -12.31 3.73
C ASP A 3 -10.85 -12.69 2.73
N PHE A 4 -9.84 -13.44 3.18
CA PHE A 4 -8.85 -14.05 2.32
C PHE A 4 -9.19 -15.52 2.12
N ARG A 5 -9.54 -15.87 0.88
CA ARG A 5 -10.02 -17.21 0.51
C ARG A 5 -9.03 -17.88 -0.42
N CYS A 6 -8.98 -19.20 -0.36
CA CYS A 6 -8.14 -20.00 -1.24
C CYS A 6 -8.58 -19.82 -2.70
N LYS A 7 -7.64 -19.46 -3.58
CA LYS A 7 -7.91 -19.28 -5.02
C LYS A 7 -8.37 -20.55 -5.74
N GLN A 8 -8.12 -21.72 -5.16
CA GLN A 8 -8.44 -23.01 -5.78
C GLN A 8 -9.76 -23.60 -5.30
N CYS A 9 -10.02 -23.59 -3.99
CA CYS A 9 -11.18 -24.28 -3.40
C CYS A 9 -12.13 -23.34 -2.64
N ASN A 10 -11.90 -22.03 -2.72
CA ASN A 10 -12.68 -20.96 -2.10
C ASN A 10 -12.89 -21.06 -0.57
N ARG A 11 -12.11 -21.93 0.10
CA ARG A 11 -12.15 -22.06 1.56
C ARG A 11 -11.58 -20.80 2.20
N LEU A 12 -12.22 -20.31 3.25
CA LEU A 12 -11.71 -19.21 4.05
C LEU A 12 -10.38 -19.63 4.71
N LEU A 13 -9.34 -18.81 4.49
CA LEU A 13 -7.99 -19.04 5.02
C LEU A 13 -7.72 -18.10 6.19
N ALA A 14 -8.06 -16.82 6.06
CA ALA A 14 -7.86 -15.81 7.08
C ALA A 14 -8.82 -14.62 6.89
N LYS A 15 -8.91 -13.77 7.91
CA LYS A 15 -9.42 -12.40 7.79
C LYS A 15 -8.22 -11.46 7.89
N VAL A 16 -7.98 -10.68 6.84
CA VAL A 16 -6.79 -9.82 6.72
C VAL A 16 -7.13 -8.36 6.97
N SER A 17 -6.25 -7.64 7.64
CA SER A 17 -6.35 -6.18 7.80
C SER A 17 -5.68 -5.49 6.61
N GLN A 18 -6.00 -4.21 6.42
CA GLN A 18 -5.27 -3.37 5.45
C GLN A 18 -3.78 -3.37 5.78
N ASN A 19 -2.94 -3.31 4.76
CA ASN A 19 -1.47 -3.23 4.88
C ASN A 19 -0.82 -4.52 5.44
N SER A 20 -1.48 -5.67 5.30
CA SER A 20 -0.91 -6.97 5.73
C SER A 20 -0.42 -7.78 4.53
N ARG A 21 0.68 -8.51 4.74
CA ARG A 21 1.21 -9.48 3.78
C ARG A 21 1.12 -10.87 4.40
N VAL A 22 0.40 -11.78 3.74
CA VAL A 22 0.11 -13.11 4.28
C VAL A 22 0.40 -14.18 3.22
N GLU A 23 1.20 -15.17 3.59
CA GLU A 23 1.40 -16.38 2.81
C GLU A 23 0.85 -17.57 3.59
N VAL A 24 -0.11 -18.30 3.01
CA VAL A 24 -0.75 -19.42 3.69
C VAL A 24 -1.00 -20.58 2.74
N LYS A 25 -0.61 -21.77 3.18
CA LYS A 25 -0.92 -23.03 2.50
C LYS A 25 -2.33 -23.46 2.86
N CYS A 26 -3.17 -23.71 1.86
CA CYS A 26 -4.52 -24.22 2.08
C CYS A 26 -4.45 -25.63 2.68
N SER A 27 -5.06 -25.84 3.85
CA SER A 27 -5.09 -27.16 4.51
C SER A 27 -5.83 -28.23 3.70
N ARG A 28 -6.81 -27.83 2.88
CA ARG A 28 -7.63 -28.73 2.04
C ARG A 28 -6.94 -29.11 0.74
N CYS A 29 -6.75 -28.15 -0.18
CA CYS A 29 -6.23 -28.42 -1.53
C CYS A 29 -4.72 -28.21 -1.68
N LYS A 30 -4.00 -27.85 -0.61
CA LYS A 30 -2.54 -27.63 -0.55
C LYS A 30 -1.99 -26.48 -1.43
N THR A 31 -2.85 -25.76 -2.14
CA THR A 31 -2.49 -24.53 -2.86
C THR A 31 -1.90 -23.49 -1.92
N ILE A 32 -0.77 -22.89 -2.31
CA ILE A 32 -0.17 -21.75 -1.62
C ILE A 32 -0.84 -20.47 -2.12
N ASN A 33 -1.30 -19.64 -1.19
CA ASN A 33 -1.99 -18.38 -1.47
C ASN A 33 -1.19 -17.24 -0.84
N LEU A 34 -0.99 -16.17 -1.61
CA LEU A 34 -0.33 -14.94 -1.18
C LEU A 34 -1.34 -13.80 -1.22
N PHE A 35 -1.43 -13.04 -0.13
CA PHE A 35 -2.13 -11.77 -0.04
C PHE A 35 -1.10 -10.67 0.18
N SER A 36 -1.15 -9.64 -0.66
CA SER A 36 -0.33 -8.42 -0.53
C SER A 36 -1.17 -7.26 -1.03
N GLU A 37 -1.47 -6.30 -0.16
CA GLU A 37 -1.99 -5.00 -0.57
C GLU A 37 -0.80 -4.04 -0.71
N GLU A 38 -0.66 -3.45 -1.88
CA GLU A 38 0.34 -2.42 -2.13
C GLU A 38 -0.17 -1.07 -1.60
N ILE A 39 0.72 -0.34 -0.93
CA ILE A 39 0.45 1.03 -0.46
C ILE A 39 1.17 1.97 -1.43
N PHE A 40 0.40 2.84 -2.09
CA PHE A 40 0.98 3.89 -2.92
C PHE A 40 1.20 5.13 -2.04
N ILE A 41 2.45 5.55 -1.91
CA ILE A 41 2.79 6.84 -1.29
C ILE A 41 2.89 7.86 -2.42
N THR A 42 1.95 8.79 -2.49
CA THR A 42 2.05 9.95 -3.37
C THR A 42 2.95 11.00 -2.72
N ILE A 43 4.06 11.32 -3.36
CA ILE A 43 4.93 12.43 -2.95
C ILE A 43 4.39 13.69 -3.62
N GLU A 44 3.81 14.60 -2.83
CA GLU A 44 3.50 15.94 -3.34
C GLU A 44 4.76 16.81 -3.25
N GLU A 45 5.27 17.24 -4.41
CA GLU A 45 6.37 18.20 -4.47
C GLU A 45 5.90 19.55 -3.93
N ARG A 46 6.33 19.91 -2.72
CA ARG A 46 6.16 21.27 -2.20
C ARG A 46 6.96 22.21 -3.12
N ASN A 47 6.25 23.04 -3.88
CA ASN A 47 6.84 24.14 -4.67
C ASN A 47 7.86 24.90 -3.81
N LYS A 48 9.09 25.06 -4.34
CA LYS A 48 10.08 25.96 -3.75
C LYS A 48 9.51 27.38 -3.82
N ASP A 49 9.04 27.89 -2.69
CA ASP A 49 9.05 29.33 -2.44
C ASP A 49 10.51 29.77 -2.46
N LEU A 50 11.01 30.17 -3.63
CA LEU A 50 12.28 30.88 -3.74
C LEU A 50 11.96 32.36 -3.59
N CYS A 51 12.44 32.91 -2.48
CA CYS A 51 12.44 34.30 -2.09
C CYS A 51 12.67 35.25 -3.27
N THR A 52 11.72 36.16 -3.50
CA THR A 52 11.94 37.39 -4.27
C THR A 52 12.86 38.29 -3.44
N ASP A 53 14.06 38.57 -3.95
CA ASP A 53 14.92 39.60 -3.39
C ASP A 53 14.21 40.96 -3.48
N PRO A 54 14.14 41.76 -2.41
CA PRO A 54 13.65 43.13 -2.53
C PRO A 54 14.67 43.96 -3.31
N GLU A 55 14.25 44.46 -4.48
CA GLU A 55 14.98 45.49 -5.22
C GLU A 55 15.29 46.66 -4.28
N THR A 56 16.57 46.80 -3.92
CA THR A 56 17.02 47.96 -3.15
C THR A 56 17.07 49.15 -4.10
N ALA A 57 16.05 50.02 -4.02
CA ALA A 57 16.09 51.34 -4.62
C ALA A 57 17.25 52.15 -3.99
N GLY A 58 18.27 52.45 -4.79
CA GLY A 58 19.40 53.28 -4.42
C GLY A 58 19.48 54.51 -5.32
N ASN A 59 19.12 55.66 -4.73
CA ASN A 59 19.35 57.08 -5.07
C ASN A 59 19.87 57.48 -6.45
#